data_AF-A0A7L8GD41-F1
#
_entry.id   AF-A0A7L8GD41-F1
#
_cell.length_a   1.000
_cell.length_b   1.000
_cell.length_c   1.000
_cell.angle_alpha   90.00
_cell.angle_beta   90.00
_cell.angle_gamma   90.00
#
_symmetry.space_group_name_H-M   'P 1'
#
loop_
_entity.id
_entity.type
_entity.pdbx_description
1 polymer ?
#
loop_
_entity_poly.entity_id
_entity_poly.type
_entity_poly.pdbx_seq_one_letter_code
_entity_poly.pdbx_strand_id
1 'polypeptide(L)'
;SSLSPTIEIGMMWPPMGIKSFNPLSIPLLNTLILLSSGITVTWSHHSIIMNNFNNSKMALIMTIILGMYFSILQGWEYWTASFTMADSSYGSTFFMATGFHGAHVLIGSLFLLVCYIRLKSNHMSNHHHFGFEAAIWYWHFVDVVWLFLYTSI
;
A
#
# COMPACT_ATOMS: atom_id res chain seq x y z
N SER A 1 -15.39 14.04 16.46
CA SER A 1 -14.86 12.79 15.88
C SER A 1 -15.95 12.14 15.03
N SER A 2 -15.64 11.19 14.13
CA SER A 2 -16.66 10.57 13.26
C SER A 2 -17.82 9.91 14.02
N LEU A 3 -17.54 9.29 15.18
CA LEU A 3 -18.54 8.65 16.05
C LEU A 3 -19.37 9.65 16.88
N SER A 4 -18.86 10.86 17.10
CA SER A 4 -19.52 11.94 17.83
C SER A 4 -19.10 13.29 17.22
N PRO A 5 -19.71 13.68 16.07
CA PRO A 5 -19.31 14.88 15.36
C PRO A 5 -19.63 16.13 16.19
N THR A 6 -18.66 17.05 16.27
CA THR A 6 -18.81 18.28 17.06
C THR A 6 -19.80 19.23 16.39
N ILE A 7 -20.35 20.15 17.18
CA ILE A 7 -21.24 21.20 16.68
C ILE A 7 -20.54 22.05 15.60
N GLU A 8 -19.23 22.28 15.75
CA GLU A 8 -18.40 23.06 14.82
C GLU A 8 -18.33 22.47 13.41
N ILE A 9 -18.47 21.14 13.26
CA ILE A 9 -18.48 20.46 11.94
C ILE A 9 -19.91 20.18 11.43
N GLY A 10 -20.93 20.75 12.09
CA GLY A 10 -22.33 20.59 11.73
C GLY A 10 -23.00 19.31 12.24
N MET A 11 -22.41 18.64 13.24
CA MET A 11 -22.90 17.35 13.79
C MET A 11 -23.10 16.25 12.73
N MET A 12 -22.32 16.31 11.63
CA MET A 12 -22.37 15.36 10.52
C MET A 12 -20.97 14.88 10.12
N TRP A 13 -20.90 13.69 9.54
CA TRP A 13 -19.66 13.11 9.01
C TRP A 13 -19.91 12.50 7.61
N PRO A 14 -19.13 12.87 6.59
CA PRO A 14 -18.08 13.90 6.59
C PRO A 14 -18.63 15.32 6.89
N PRO A 15 -17.78 16.25 7.38
CA PRO A 15 -18.15 17.64 7.65
C PRO A 15 -18.79 18.36 6.45
N MET A 16 -19.70 19.30 6.72
CA MET A 16 -20.35 20.10 5.68
C MET A 16 -19.30 20.83 4.81
N GLY A 17 -19.43 20.72 3.49
CA GLY A 17 -18.51 21.35 2.52
C GLY A 17 -17.37 20.46 2.04
N ILE A 18 -17.08 19.34 2.72
CA ILE A 18 -16.08 18.37 2.27
C ILE A 18 -16.72 17.37 1.30
N LYS A 19 -16.17 17.28 0.08
CA LYS A 19 -16.51 16.23 -0.88
C LYS A 19 -15.48 15.10 -0.79
N SER A 20 -15.85 14.03 -0.09
CA SER A 20 -15.03 12.82 0.02
C SER A 20 -14.89 12.10 -1.32
N PHE A 21 -13.84 11.30 -1.46
CA PHE A 21 -13.65 10.46 -2.64
C PHE A 21 -14.74 9.39 -2.74
N ASN A 22 -15.02 8.96 -3.97
CA ASN A 22 -15.86 7.79 -4.20
C ASN A 22 -15.03 6.53 -3.93
N PRO A 23 -15.38 5.67 -2.95
CA PRO A 23 -14.59 4.49 -2.63
C PRO A 23 -14.48 3.50 -3.80
N LEU A 24 -15.43 3.53 -4.75
CA LEU A 24 -15.46 2.61 -5.88
C LEU A 24 -14.57 3.02 -7.07
N SER A 25 -13.91 4.18 -7.01
CA SER A 25 -13.03 4.65 -8.10
C SER A 25 -11.56 4.29 -7.85
N ILE A 26 -10.70 5.28 -7.65
CA ILE A 26 -9.26 5.11 -7.41
C ILE A 26 -9.00 4.28 -6.14
N PRO A 27 -9.71 4.48 -5.00
CA PRO A 27 -9.48 3.67 -3.81
C PRO A 27 -9.66 2.17 -4.06
N LEU A 28 -10.75 1.75 -4.72
CA LEU A 28 -10.98 0.34 -5.06
C LEU A 28 -9.88 -0.23 -5.97
N LEU A 29 -9.43 0.56 -6.95
CA LEU A 29 -8.33 0.16 -7.82
C LEU A 29 -7.03 -0.06 -7.02
N ASN A 30 -6.70 0.85 -6.11
CA ASN A 30 -5.55 0.71 -5.20
C ASN A 30 -5.63 -0.56 -4.35
N THR A 31 -6.82 -0.91 -3.86
CA THR A 31 -7.05 -2.15 -3.11
C THR A 31 -6.79 -3.40 -3.96
N LEU A 32 -7.26 -3.42 -5.21
CA LEU A 32 -7.00 -4.52 -6.14
C LEU A 32 -5.50 -4.65 -6.49
N ILE A 33 -4.81 -3.52 -6.64
CA ILE A 33 -3.37 -3.49 -6.91
C ILE A 33 -2.59 -4.10 -5.74
N LEU A 34 -2.87 -3.70 -4.50
CA LEU A 34 -2.16 -4.26 -3.34
C LEU A 34 -2.47 -5.74 -3.14
N LEU A 35 -3.73 -6.17 -3.24
CA LEU A 35 -4.08 -7.59 -3.15
C LEU A 35 -3.40 -8.44 -4.23
N SER A 36 -3.37 -7.96 -5.47
CA SER A 36 -2.66 -8.64 -6.56
C SER A 36 -1.14 -8.67 -6.33
N SER A 37 -0.57 -7.61 -5.74
CA SER A 37 0.83 -7.56 -5.35
C SER A 37 1.17 -8.62 -4.29
N GLY A 38 0.28 -8.84 -3.30
CA GLY A 38 0.40 -9.91 -2.31
C GLY A 38 0.40 -11.32 -2.93
N ILE A 39 -0.41 -11.54 -3.98
CA ILE A 39 -0.39 -12.82 -4.72
C ILE A 39 0.93 -13.00 -5.49
N THR A 40 1.42 -11.93 -6.14
CA THR A 40 2.69 -12.04 -6.89
C THR A 40 3.91 -12.22 -6.00
N VAL A 41 3.95 -11.59 -4.82
CA VAL A 41 5.09 -11.76 -3.89
C VAL A 41 5.11 -13.17 -3.28
N THR A 42 3.94 -13.74 -2.97
CA THR A 42 3.84 -15.13 -2.49
C THR A 42 4.20 -16.13 -3.58
N TRP A 43 3.84 -15.85 -4.85
CA TRP A 43 4.31 -16.63 -5.99
C TRP A 43 5.84 -16.56 -6.14
N SER A 44 6.44 -15.39 -5.92
CA SER A 44 7.90 -15.24 -5.93
C SER A 44 8.56 -16.09 -4.85
N HIS A 45 8.00 -16.10 -3.65
CA HIS A 45 8.47 -16.91 -2.52
C HIS A 45 8.44 -18.41 -2.82
N HIS A 46 7.29 -18.92 -3.26
CA HIS A 46 7.18 -20.33 -3.65
C HIS A 46 8.15 -20.69 -4.78
N SER A 47 8.41 -19.77 -5.70
CA SER A 47 9.37 -20.00 -6.78
C SER A 47 10.82 -20.14 -6.28
N ILE A 48 11.23 -19.40 -5.23
CA ILE A 48 12.56 -19.56 -4.60
C ILE A 48 12.68 -20.95 -3.95
N ILE A 49 11.66 -21.36 -3.19
CA ILE A 49 11.64 -22.66 -2.49
C ILE A 49 11.75 -23.82 -3.51
N MET A 50 11.09 -23.68 -4.67
CA MET A 50 11.13 -24.65 -5.76
C MET A 50 12.38 -24.53 -6.67
N ASN A 51 13.40 -23.76 -6.27
CA ASN A 51 14.61 -23.48 -7.06
C ASN A 51 14.36 -22.87 -8.46
N ASN A 52 13.18 -22.27 -8.70
CA ASN A 52 12.85 -21.60 -9.95
C ASN A 52 13.09 -20.08 -9.84
N PHE A 53 14.37 -19.70 -9.90
CA PHE A 53 14.79 -18.30 -9.75
C PHE A 53 14.30 -17.38 -10.87
N ASN A 54 14.07 -17.89 -12.08
CA ASN A 54 13.57 -17.08 -13.19
C ASN A 54 12.12 -16.63 -12.95
N ASN A 55 11.25 -17.54 -12.52
CA ASN A 55 9.89 -17.18 -12.13
C ASN A 55 9.87 -16.29 -10.88
N SER A 56 10.75 -16.55 -9.91
CA SER A 56 10.85 -15.70 -8.73
C SER A 56 11.21 -14.25 -9.07
N LYS A 57 12.19 -14.03 -9.94
CA LYS A 57 12.58 -12.70 -10.44
C LYS A 57 11.42 -12.01 -11.17
N MET A 58 10.70 -12.74 -12.04
CA MET A 58 9.57 -12.20 -12.78
C MET A 58 8.41 -11.80 -11.86
N ALA A 59 8.05 -12.66 -10.92
CA ALA A 59 6.99 -12.40 -9.96
C ALA A 59 7.33 -11.21 -9.04
N LEU A 60 8.59 -11.14 -8.57
CA LEU A 60 9.04 -10.05 -7.70
C LEU A 60 9.06 -8.69 -8.41
N ILE A 61 9.48 -8.63 -9.68
CA ILE A 61 9.44 -7.36 -10.43
C ILE A 61 7.99 -6.91 -10.67
N MET A 62 7.05 -7.85 -10.89
CA MET A 62 5.62 -7.51 -10.97
C MET A 62 5.13 -6.88 -9.66
N THR A 63 5.48 -7.45 -8.50
CA THR A 63 5.13 -6.88 -7.18
C THR A 63 5.64 -5.45 -7.03
N ILE A 64 6.92 -5.20 -7.39
CA ILE A 64 7.52 -3.87 -7.28
C ILE A 64 6.83 -2.86 -8.21
N ILE A 65 6.48 -3.27 -9.44
CA ILE A 65 5.73 -2.42 -10.39
C ILE A 65 4.35 -2.08 -9.84
N LEU A 66 3.64 -3.06 -9.27
CA LEU A 66 2.33 -2.83 -8.64
C LEU A 66 2.42 -1.85 -7.46
N GLY A 67 3.44 -2.00 -6.60
CA GLY A 67 3.69 -1.06 -5.49
C GLY A 67 4.01 0.38 -5.94
N MET A 68 4.80 0.53 -7.00
CA MET A 68 5.06 1.84 -7.62
C MET A 68 3.78 2.41 -8.24
N TYR A 69 2.97 1.58 -8.90
CA TYR A 69 1.71 2.00 -9.50
C TYR A 69 0.71 2.50 -8.45
N PHE A 70 0.57 1.79 -7.33
CA PHE A 70 -0.20 2.27 -6.17
C PHE A 70 0.29 3.65 -5.71
N SER A 71 1.61 3.85 -5.57
CA SER A 71 2.17 5.11 -5.08
C SER A 71 1.87 6.29 -6.03
N ILE A 72 1.89 6.05 -7.34
CA ILE A 72 1.54 7.04 -8.36
C ILE A 72 0.05 7.40 -8.26
N LEU A 73 -0.83 6.39 -8.15
CA LEU A 73 -2.27 6.62 -8.02
C LEU A 73 -2.61 7.35 -6.73
N GLN A 74 -1.95 7.03 -5.61
CA GLN A 74 -2.13 7.75 -4.35
C GLN A 74 -1.66 9.21 -4.45
N GLY A 75 -0.55 9.46 -5.15
CA GLY A 75 -0.10 10.82 -5.45
C GLY A 75 -1.08 11.60 -6.32
N TRP A 76 -1.71 10.94 -7.30
CA TRP A 76 -2.76 11.55 -8.11
C TRP A 76 -4.02 11.85 -7.28
N GLU A 77 -4.46 10.90 -6.44
CA GLU A 77 -5.59 11.11 -5.53
C GLU A 77 -5.38 12.39 -4.70
N TYR A 78 -4.19 12.55 -4.09
CA TYR A 78 -3.86 13.76 -3.32
C TYR A 78 -3.85 15.03 -4.15
N TRP A 79 -3.34 14.98 -5.39
CA TRP A 79 -3.30 16.15 -6.28
C TRP A 79 -4.70 16.63 -6.68
N THR A 80 -5.65 15.71 -6.83
CA THR A 80 -7.04 16.02 -7.23
C THR A 80 -8.00 16.20 -6.06
N ALA A 81 -7.52 16.09 -4.82
CA ALA A 81 -8.35 16.22 -3.64
C ALA A 81 -9.03 17.59 -3.57
N SER A 82 -10.32 17.60 -3.23
CA SER A 82 -11.09 18.84 -3.02
C SER A 82 -10.90 19.44 -1.62
N PHE A 83 -10.15 18.74 -0.77
CA PHE A 83 -9.83 19.11 0.61
C PHE A 83 -8.34 18.86 0.87
N THR A 84 -7.81 19.56 1.87
CA THR A 84 -6.40 19.53 2.27
C THR A 84 -6.25 19.04 3.71
N MET A 85 -5.01 18.86 4.16
CA MET A 85 -4.71 18.48 5.54
C MET A 85 -5.20 19.52 6.58
N ALA A 86 -5.35 20.79 6.18
CA ALA A 86 -5.85 21.85 7.04
C ALA A 86 -7.39 21.89 7.13
N ASP A 87 -8.09 21.14 6.27
CA ASP A 87 -9.56 21.18 6.20
C ASP A 87 -10.18 20.24 7.22
N SER A 88 -10.42 20.78 8.41
CA SER A 88 -11.10 20.14 9.55
C SER A 88 -10.39 18.89 10.11
N SER A 89 -11.05 18.24 11.08
CA SER A 89 -10.60 16.93 11.56
C SER A 89 -10.64 15.86 10.48
N TYR A 90 -11.50 15.96 9.46
CA TYR A 90 -11.58 14.96 8.39
C TYR A 90 -10.30 14.95 7.56
N GLY A 91 -9.91 16.09 6.98
CA GLY A 91 -8.71 16.19 6.14
C GLY A 91 -7.44 15.81 6.89
N SER A 92 -7.29 16.30 8.12
CA SER A 92 -6.13 15.93 8.96
C SER A 92 -6.05 14.43 9.24
N THR A 93 -7.16 13.76 9.60
CA THR A 93 -7.17 12.30 9.80
C THR A 93 -6.92 11.52 8.52
N PHE A 94 -7.52 11.94 7.41
CA PHE A 94 -7.34 11.33 6.09
C PHE A 94 -5.85 11.35 5.70
N PHE A 95 -5.27 12.54 5.54
CA PHE A 95 -3.91 12.68 5.02
C PHE A 95 -2.84 12.13 5.97
N MET A 96 -3.04 12.20 7.29
CA MET A 96 -2.09 11.62 8.24
C MET A 96 -2.08 10.09 8.14
N ALA A 97 -3.26 9.46 8.12
CA ALA A 97 -3.36 8.00 8.11
C ALA A 97 -2.93 7.41 6.75
N THR A 98 -3.47 7.92 5.64
CA THR A 98 -3.11 7.46 4.29
C THR A 98 -1.69 7.86 3.91
N GLY A 99 -1.21 9.03 4.35
CA GLY A 99 0.17 9.48 4.12
C GLY A 99 1.20 8.64 4.85
N PHE A 100 0.96 8.30 6.12
CA PHE A 100 1.84 7.41 6.88
C PHE A 100 1.89 6.00 6.27
N HIS A 101 0.74 5.48 5.86
CA HIS A 101 0.69 4.22 5.12
C HIS A 101 1.45 4.31 3.78
N GLY A 102 1.27 5.38 3.00
CA GLY A 102 2.00 5.61 1.76
C GLY A 102 3.52 5.62 1.96
N ALA A 103 4.02 6.21 3.05
CA ALA A 103 5.43 6.13 3.41
C ALA A 103 5.88 4.68 3.67
N HIS A 104 5.06 3.86 4.32
CA HIS A 104 5.35 2.43 4.53
C HIS A 104 5.37 1.65 3.21
N VAL A 105 4.47 1.95 2.26
CA VAL A 105 4.49 1.34 0.92
C VAL A 105 5.79 1.65 0.19
N LEU A 106 6.31 2.89 0.28
CA LEU A 106 7.59 3.27 -0.32
C LEU A 106 8.76 2.52 0.32
N ILE A 107 8.80 2.42 1.65
CA ILE A 107 9.82 1.65 2.38
C ILE A 107 9.76 0.17 1.99
N GLY A 108 8.57 -0.42 1.92
CA GLY A 108 8.37 -1.80 1.51
C GLY A 108 8.83 -2.04 0.06
N SER A 109 8.53 -1.10 -0.84
CA SER A 109 8.92 -1.20 -2.25
C SER A 109 10.44 -1.15 -2.41
N LEU A 110 11.12 -0.29 -1.65
CA LEU A 110 12.58 -0.25 -1.60
C LEU A 110 13.16 -1.54 -1.01
N PHE A 111 12.53 -2.09 0.03
CA PHE A 111 12.99 -3.35 0.63
C PHE A 111 12.86 -4.52 -0.35
N LEU A 112 11.76 -4.62 -1.09
CA LEU A 112 11.57 -5.60 -2.16
C LEU A 112 12.56 -5.38 -3.31
N LEU A 113 12.86 -4.13 -3.68
CA LEU A 113 13.86 -3.79 -4.69
C LEU A 113 15.27 -4.27 -4.28
N VAL A 114 15.66 -4.06 -3.02
CA VAL A 114 16.92 -4.60 -2.48
C VAL A 114 16.92 -6.13 -2.56
N CYS A 115 15.80 -6.78 -2.21
CA CYS A 115 15.67 -8.23 -2.36
C CYS A 115 15.79 -8.69 -3.81
N TYR A 116 15.21 -7.96 -4.77
CA TYR A 116 15.33 -8.25 -6.19
C TYR A 116 16.79 -8.17 -6.69
N ILE A 117 17.52 -7.14 -6.28
CA ILE A 117 18.95 -6.99 -6.62
C ILE A 117 19.75 -8.17 -6.05
N ARG A 118 19.50 -8.54 -4.79
CA ARG A 118 20.14 -9.69 -4.12
C ARG A 118 19.79 -11.03 -4.78
N LEU A 119 18.56 -11.18 -5.25
CA LEU A 119 18.11 -12.35 -5.98
C LEU A 119 18.83 -12.45 -7.33
N LYS A 120 19.00 -11.32 -8.04
CA LYS A 120 19.74 -11.27 -9.31
C LYS A 120 21.24 -11.54 -9.14
N SER A 121 21.82 -11.16 -8.00
CA SER A 121 23.22 -11.46 -7.66
C SER A 121 23.42 -12.84 -7.00
N ASN A 122 22.40 -13.70 -7.00
CA ASN A 122 22.44 -15.05 -6.45
C ASN A 122 22.83 -15.12 -4.96
N HIS A 123 22.46 -14.11 -4.16
CA HIS A 123 22.73 -14.09 -2.71
C HIS A 123 21.71 -14.90 -1.88
N MET A 124 20.69 -15.50 -2.52
CA MET A 124 19.60 -16.23 -1.87
C MET A 124 19.61 -17.69 -2.33
N SER A 125 19.39 -18.62 -1.41
CA SER A 125 19.16 -20.04 -1.72
C SER A 125 17.74 -20.44 -1.36
N ASN A 126 17.30 -21.60 -1.83
CA ASN A 126 16.00 -22.19 -1.46
C ASN A 126 15.82 -22.46 0.03
N HIS A 127 16.90 -22.53 0.81
CA HIS A 127 16.87 -22.79 2.25
C HIS A 127 17.22 -21.56 3.10
N HIS A 128 17.91 -20.56 2.53
CA HIS A 128 18.37 -19.40 3.27
C HIS A 128 18.08 -18.11 2.50
N HIS A 129 16.96 -17.48 2.87
CA HIS A 129 16.48 -16.22 2.28
C HIS A 129 15.66 -15.38 3.28
N PHE A 130 16.04 -15.39 4.56
CA PHE A 130 15.33 -14.65 5.63
C PHE A 130 15.08 -13.17 5.31
N GLY A 131 16.05 -12.47 4.71
CA GLY A 131 15.87 -11.07 4.33
C GLY A 131 14.73 -10.87 3.33
N PHE A 132 14.43 -11.88 2.50
CA PHE A 132 13.27 -11.87 1.61
C PHE A 132 11.97 -12.21 2.34
N GLU A 133 11.99 -13.19 3.26
CA GLU A 133 10.85 -13.50 4.13
C GLU A 133 10.41 -12.27 4.95
N ALA A 134 11.36 -11.55 5.53
CA ALA A 134 11.10 -10.31 6.26
C ALA A 134 10.46 -9.22 5.38
N ALA A 135 10.91 -9.11 4.12
CA ALA A 135 10.32 -8.18 3.15
C ALA A 135 8.88 -8.59 2.78
N ILE A 136 8.60 -9.90 2.63
CA ILE A 136 7.25 -10.42 2.39
C ILE A 136 6.32 -10.12 3.57
N TRP A 137 6.78 -10.38 4.82
CA TRP A 137 6.00 -10.06 6.01
C TRP A 137 5.67 -8.58 6.11
N TYR A 138 6.67 -7.73 5.85
CA TYR A 138 6.46 -6.29 5.82
C TYR A 138 5.49 -5.86 4.72
N TRP A 139 5.56 -6.47 3.53
CA TRP A 139 4.64 -6.19 2.43
C TRP A 139 3.20 -6.56 2.76
N HIS A 140 2.97 -7.74 3.34
CA HIS A 140 1.63 -8.14 3.79
C HIS A 140 1.11 -7.29 4.96
N PHE A 141 1.99 -6.82 5.85
CA PHE A 141 1.60 -5.83 6.86
C PHE A 141 1.03 -4.57 6.21
N VAL A 142 1.71 -4.06 5.18
CA VAL A 142 1.24 -2.91 4.40
C VAL A 142 -0.12 -3.21 3.76
N ASP A 143 -0.30 -4.36 3.10
CA ASP A 143 -1.58 -4.77 2.49
C ASP A 143 -2.74 -4.74 3.51
N VAL A 144 -2.54 -5.32 4.69
CA VAL A 144 -3.57 -5.40 5.73
C VAL A 144 -3.92 -4.02 6.27
N VAL A 145 -2.93 -3.16 6.53
CA VAL A 145 -3.18 -1.78 6.98
C VAL A 145 -3.99 -1.00 5.95
N TRP A 146 -3.73 -1.19 4.65
CA TRP A 146 -4.54 -0.55 3.60
C TRP A 146 -6.01 -0.96 3.65
N LEU A 147 -6.31 -2.25 3.85
CA LEU A 147 -7.69 -2.73 3.94
C LEU A 147 -8.46 -2.08 5.11
N PHE A 148 -7.78 -1.89 6.25
CA PHE A 148 -8.36 -1.13 7.35
C PHE A 148 -8.60 0.33 6.99
N LEU A 149 -7.66 1.00 6.32
CA LEU A 149 -7.84 2.39 5.89
C LEU A 149 -8.99 2.53 4.88
N TYR A 150 -9.00 1.70 3.83
CA TYR A 150 -10.05 1.68 2.80
C TYR A 150 -11.47 1.48 3.37
N THR A 151 -11.60 0.70 4.45
CA THR A 151 -12.92 0.45 5.07
C THR A 151 -13.34 1.50 6.09
N SER A 152 -12.40 2.28 6.65
CA SER A 152 -12.65 3.16 7.79
C SER A 152 -12.61 4.66 7.47
N ILE A 153 -11.99 5.05 6.35
CA ILE A 153 -11.77 6.44 5.93
C ILE A 153 -12.41 6.69 4.56
#